data_AF-A0A2E4MDG5-F1
#
_entry.id   AF-A0A2E4MDG5-F1
#
_cell.length_a   1.000
_cell.length_b   1.000
_cell.length_c   1.000
_cell.angle_alpha   90.00
_cell.angle_beta   90.00
_cell.angle_gamma   90.00
#
_symmetry.space_group_name_H-M   'P 1'
#
loop_
_entity.id
_entity.type
_entity.pdbx_description
1 polymer ?
#
loop_
_entity_poly.entity_id
_entity_poly.type
_entity_poly.pdbx_seq_one_letter_code
_entity_poly.pdbx_strand_id
1 'polypeptide(L)'
;MYYKNYFVTLFVLFHIAVFELIYAQEYIFVGDPAIVIEEGTYKQNFNTGMYFYHKHQWTFAIEFFARCSELTRKRVKHHSPLTWSYIYAGEYSQAIRSLSNLKNRKEKQLIRLVLKEATSRGMKNKLSKNVIDRIVVDKRDIIKRTRANLITISKHEIIDYGP
;
A
#
# COMPACT_ATOMS: atom_id res chain seq x y z
N MET A 1 28.83 30.46 -30.66
CA MET A 1 28.71 29.12 -30.03
C MET A 1 28.47 29.18 -28.51
N TYR A 2 27.90 30.28 -27.97
CA TYR A 2 27.64 30.47 -26.52
C TYR A 2 26.15 30.40 -26.13
N TYR A 3 25.21 30.60 -27.06
CA TYR A 3 23.76 30.61 -26.80
C TYR A 3 23.18 29.25 -26.38
N LYS A 4 23.77 28.13 -26.84
CA LYS A 4 23.32 26.78 -26.48
C LYS A 4 23.48 26.49 -24.98
N ASN A 5 24.55 27.00 -24.35
CA ASN A 5 24.80 26.75 -22.93
C ASN A 5 23.85 27.55 -22.03
N TYR A 6 23.49 28.78 -22.40
CA TYR A 6 22.51 29.58 -21.66
C TYR A 6 21.11 29.00 -21.72
N PHE A 7 20.70 28.43 -22.86
CA PHE A 7 19.39 27.78 -22.96
C PHE A 7 19.31 26.53 -22.08
N VAL A 8 20.39 25.75 -22.02
CA VAL A 8 20.47 24.56 -21.15
C VAL A 8 20.49 24.95 -19.67
N THR A 9 21.26 25.95 -19.25
CA THR A 9 21.26 26.40 -17.86
C THR A 9 19.92 27.02 -17.45
N LEU A 10 19.28 27.80 -18.33
CA LEU A 10 17.98 28.39 -18.05
C LEU A 10 16.87 27.32 -18.01
N PHE A 11 16.97 26.29 -18.84
CA PHE A 11 16.08 25.12 -18.80
C PHE A 11 16.26 24.31 -17.50
N VAL A 12 17.50 24.11 -17.05
CA VAL A 12 17.82 23.43 -15.79
C VAL A 12 17.33 24.24 -14.59
N LEU A 13 17.59 25.55 -14.55
CA LEU A 13 17.13 26.43 -13.47
C LEU A 13 15.61 26.53 -13.43
N PHE A 14 14.96 26.60 -14.59
CA PHE A 14 13.50 26.57 -14.69
C PHE A 14 12.93 25.22 -14.23
N HIS A 15 13.57 24.10 -14.61
CA HIS A 15 13.17 22.78 -14.11
C HIS A 15 13.29 22.73 -12.59
N ILE A 16 14.43 23.12 -12.02
CA ILE A 16 14.62 23.14 -10.55
C ILE A 16 13.54 24.00 -9.90
N ALA A 17 13.34 25.23 -10.37
CA ALA A 17 12.35 26.16 -9.79
C ALA A 17 10.91 25.64 -9.88
N VAL A 18 10.52 25.04 -11.01
CA VAL A 18 9.16 24.50 -11.19
C VAL A 18 8.95 23.23 -10.38
N PHE A 19 9.93 22.32 -10.35
CA PHE A 19 9.83 21.10 -9.55
C PHE A 19 9.82 21.44 -8.06
N GLU A 20 10.71 22.33 -7.57
CA GLU A 20 10.71 22.77 -6.17
C GLU A 20 9.39 23.41 -5.75
N LEU A 21 8.74 24.19 -6.61
CA LEU A 21 7.44 24.80 -6.31
C LEU A 21 6.32 23.76 -6.17
N ILE A 22 6.31 22.75 -7.04
CA ILE A 22 5.34 21.65 -7.01
C ILE A 22 5.54 20.81 -5.74
N TYR A 23 6.80 20.50 -5.39
CA TYR A 23 7.13 19.81 -4.14
C TYR A 23 6.71 20.64 -2.93
N ALA A 24 6.99 21.95 -2.90
CA ALA A 24 6.61 22.84 -1.82
C ALA A 24 5.08 22.91 -1.61
N GLN A 25 4.29 22.96 -2.69
CA GLN A 25 2.84 23.04 -2.60
C GLN A 25 2.20 21.75 -2.04
N GLU A 26 2.79 20.57 -2.31
CA GLU A 26 2.35 19.31 -1.71
C GLU A 26 2.68 19.23 -0.20
N TYR A 27 3.80 19.82 0.23
CA TYR A 27 4.22 19.83 1.63
C TYR A 27 3.49 20.85 2.52
N ILE A 28 2.88 21.89 1.96
CA ILE A 28 2.07 22.84 2.73
C ILE A 28 0.87 22.15 3.42
N PHE A 29 0.35 21.06 2.84
CA PHE A 29 -0.81 20.34 3.40
C PHE A 29 -0.44 19.16 4.31
N VAL A 30 0.79 18.66 4.22
CA VAL A 30 1.25 17.43 4.90
C VAL A 30 2.32 17.72 5.97
N GLY A 31 3.03 18.84 5.86
CA GLY A 31 4.25 19.15 6.59
C GLY A 31 5.50 18.58 5.91
N ASP A 32 6.67 19.11 6.25
CA ASP A 32 7.96 18.56 5.80
C ASP A 32 8.09 17.10 6.29
N PRO A 33 8.25 16.11 5.40
CA PRO A 33 8.35 14.70 5.76
C PRO A 33 9.45 14.42 6.77
N ALA A 34 10.58 15.12 6.70
CA ALA A 34 11.69 14.95 7.63
C ALA A 34 11.27 15.36 9.05
N ILE A 35 10.59 16.50 9.19
CA ILE A 35 10.06 16.95 10.48
C ILE A 35 8.96 16.01 10.97
N VAL A 36 8.08 15.54 10.07
CA VAL A 36 6.98 14.64 10.44
C VAL A 36 7.49 13.28 10.91
N ILE A 37 8.53 12.71 10.29
CA ILE A 37 9.05 11.40 10.71
C ILE A 37 9.71 11.49 12.10
N GLU A 38 10.45 12.58 12.36
CA GLU A 38 11.16 12.81 13.61
C GLU A 38 10.19 13.14 14.76
N GLU A 39 9.39 14.19 14.60
CA GLU A 39 8.62 14.82 15.68
C GLU A 39 7.10 14.73 15.48
N GLY A 40 6.65 14.25 14.33
CA GLY A 40 5.24 14.23 13.98
C GLY A 40 4.41 13.29 14.85
N THR A 41 3.17 13.69 15.10
CA THR A 41 2.17 12.84 15.76
C THR A 41 1.80 11.64 14.90
N TYR A 42 1.13 10.65 15.50
CA TYR A 42 0.54 9.52 14.75
C TYR A 42 -0.32 9.99 13.57
N LYS A 43 -1.09 11.07 13.73
CA LYS A 43 -2.01 11.55 12.68
C LYS A 43 -1.21 12.13 11.51
N GLN A 44 -0.17 12.91 11.79
CA GLN A 44 0.71 13.45 10.76
C GLN A 44 1.41 12.32 10.03
N ASN A 45 2.09 11.41 10.75
CA ASN A 45 2.74 10.24 10.16
C ASN A 45 1.77 9.39 9.32
N PHE A 46 0.57 9.11 9.81
CA PHE A 46 -0.42 8.36 9.05
C PHE A 46 -0.85 9.09 7.78
N ASN A 47 -1.10 10.39 7.85
CA ASN A 47 -1.52 11.18 6.69
C ASN A 47 -0.39 11.27 5.64
N THR A 48 0.85 11.49 6.07
CA THR A 48 2.03 11.52 5.20
C THR A 48 2.30 10.16 4.57
N GLY A 49 2.17 9.06 5.33
CA GLY A 49 2.25 7.71 4.79
C GLY A 49 1.17 7.43 3.74
N MET A 50 -0.06 7.89 3.97
CA MET A 50 -1.15 7.77 2.99
C MET A 50 -0.89 8.60 1.73
N TYR A 51 -0.30 9.79 1.87
CA TYR A 51 0.12 10.61 0.74
C TYR A 51 1.10 9.83 -0.17
N PHE A 52 2.18 9.30 0.41
CA PHE A 52 3.16 8.49 -0.32
C PHE A 52 2.56 7.20 -0.90
N TYR A 53 1.63 6.57 -0.18
CA TYR A 53 0.90 5.40 -0.64
C TYR A 53 0.10 5.70 -1.92
N HIS A 54 -0.61 6.83 -1.97
CA HIS A 54 -1.38 7.23 -3.15
C HIS A 54 -0.49 7.60 -4.34
N LYS A 55 0.71 8.13 -4.08
CA LYS A 55 1.74 8.40 -5.11
C LYS A 55 2.54 7.16 -5.54
N HIS A 56 2.22 5.99 -5.00
CA HIS A 56 2.92 4.73 -5.28
C HIS A 56 4.40 4.72 -4.85
N GLN A 57 4.75 5.58 -3.90
CA GLN A 57 6.06 5.70 -3.30
C GLN A 57 6.13 4.80 -2.06
N TRP A 58 6.18 3.49 -2.30
CA TRP A 58 5.97 2.46 -1.27
C TRP A 58 7.00 2.47 -0.15
N THR A 59 8.26 2.76 -0.46
CA THR A 59 9.35 2.82 0.53
C THR A 59 9.10 3.91 1.57
N PHE A 60 8.76 5.12 1.12
CA PHE A 60 8.39 6.22 2.01
C PHE A 60 7.09 5.91 2.78
N ALA A 61 6.08 5.34 2.11
CA ALA A 61 4.85 4.94 2.79
C ALA A 61 5.12 3.95 3.95
N ILE A 62 5.99 2.96 3.73
CA ILE A 62 6.43 2.00 4.76
C ILE A 62 7.03 2.73 5.96
N GLU A 63 7.95 3.67 5.73
CA GLU A 63 8.65 4.42 6.77
C GLU A 63 7.67 5.16 7.69
N PHE A 64 6.77 5.96 7.12
CA PHE A 64 5.76 6.71 7.86
C PHE A 64 4.76 5.82 8.61
N PHE A 65 4.36 4.69 8.01
CA PHE A 65 3.47 3.75 8.68
C PHE A 65 4.20 2.92 9.76
N ALA A 66 5.49 2.63 9.61
CA ALA A 66 6.30 1.99 10.64
C ALA A 66 6.44 2.92 11.86
N ARG A 67 6.68 4.22 11.62
CA ARG A 67 6.68 5.22 12.70
C ARG A 67 5.36 5.28 13.46
N CYS A 68 4.23 5.08 12.77
CA CYS A 68 2.93 4.95 13.41
C CYS A 68 2.82 3.75 14.39
N SER A 69 3.50 2.63 14.12
CA SER A 69 3.58 1.48 15.04
C SER A 69 4.39 1.81 16.30
N GLU A 70 5.43 2.64 16.17
CA GLU A 70 6.28 3.06 17.28
C GLU A 70 5.56 4.05 18.22
N LEU A 71 4.82 5.01 17.64
CA LEU A 71 4.17 6.08 18.39
C LEU A 71 3.01 5.60 19.28
N THR A 72 2.31 4.53 18.91
CA THR A 72 1.21 4.02 19.74
C THR A 72 0.80 2.59 19.43
N ARG A 73 0.52 1.82 20.48
CA ARG A 73 -0.08 0.48 20.38
C ARG A 73 -1.60 0.49 20.25
N LYS A 74 -2.27 1.61 20.57
CA LYS A 74 -3.74 1.70 20.60
C LYS A 74 -4.34 1.91 19.21
N ARG A 75 -3.68 2.69 18.36
CA ARG A 75 -4.17 3.04 17.02
C ARG A 75 -3.61 2.07 15.99
N VAL A 76 -4.52 1.38 15.29
CA VAL A 76 -4.17 0.26 14.38
C VAL A 76 -4.51 0.54 12.91
N LYS A 77 -4.93 1.77 12.59
CA LYS A 77 -5.40 2.11 11.22
C LYS A 77 -4.31 1.96 10.16
N HIS A 78 -3.04 2.15 10.54
CA HIS A 78 -1.89 2.08 9.63
C HIS A 78 -1.49 0.65 9.22
N HIS A 79 -1.90 -0.40 9.95
CA HIS A 79 -1.42 -1.77 9.65
C HIS A 79 -1.89 -2.30 8.29
N SER A 80 -3.11 -1.96 7.87
CA SER A 80 -3.63 -2.32 6.55
C SER A 80 -2.78 -1.68 5.42
N PRO A 81 -2.66 -0.34 5.32
CA PRO A 81 -1.88 0.27 4.25
C PRO A 81 -0.39 -0.06 4.36
N LEU A 82 0.17 -0.27 5.57
CA LEU A 82 1.54 -0.78 5.74
C LEU A 82 1.73 -2.16 5.09
N THR A 83 0.81 -3.09 5.36
CA THR A 83 0.87 -4.44 4.78
C THR A 83 0.81 -4.39 3.26
N TRP A 84 -0.08 -3.57 2.69
CA TRP A 84 -0.14 -3.37 1.25
C TRP A 84 1.12 -2.72 0.69
N SER A 85 1.70 -1.77 1.41
CA SER A 85 2.96 -1.13 1.00
C SER A 85 4.10 -2.14 0.91
N TYR A 86 4.23 -3.06 1.87
CA TYR A 86 5.19 -4.17 1.78
C TYR A 86 4.95 -5.05 0.55
N ILE A 87 3.69 -5.39 0.23
CA ILE A 87 3.34 -6.20 -0.94
C ILE A 87 3.76 -5.51 -2.24
N TYR A 88 3.44 -4.22 -2.40
CA TYR A 88 3.80 -3.46 -3.60
C TYR A 88 5.30 -3.13 -3.67
N ALA A 89 5.98 -3.03 -2.53
CA ALA A 89 7.42 -2.89 -2.47
C ALA A 89 8.15 -4.19 -2.87
N GLY A 90 7.49 -5.35 -2.78
CA GLY A 90 8.08 -6.68 -3.00
C GLY A 90 8.64 -7.31 -1.72
N GLU A 91 8.41 -6.68 -0.57
CA GLU A 91 8.87 -7.13 0.75
C GLU A 91 7.92 -8.17 1.34
N TYR A 92 7.76 -9.30 0.64
CA TYR A 92 6.76 -10.30 0.98
C TYR A 92 6.96 -10.93 2.36
N SER A 93 8.21 -11.07 2.83
CA SER A 93 8.51 -11.56 4.18
C SER A 93 7.96 -10.63 5.27
N GLN A 94 8.11 -9.31 5.09
CA GLN A 94 7.56 -8.30 6.00
C GLN A 94 6.03 -8.29 5.96
N ALA A 95 5.45 -8.37 4.77
CA ALA A 95 4.00 -8.46 4.58
C ALA A 95 3.38 -9.70 5.26
N ILE A 96 4.07 -10.86 5.21
CA ILE A 96 3.62 -12.07 5.91
C ILE A 96 3.62 -11.86 7.42
N ARG A 97 4.68 -11.24 7.97
CA ARG A 97 4.77 -10.94 9.40
C ARG A 97 3.67 -9.95 9.83
N SER A 98 3.36 -8.95 9.02
CA SER A 98 2.36 -7.92 9.36
C SER A 98 0.91 -8.42 9.37
N LEU A 99 0.62 -9.61 8.80
CA LEU A 99 -0.71 -10.23 8.84
C LEU A 99 -1.25 -10.45 10.26
N SER A 100 -0.39 -10.63 11.26
CA SER A 100 -0.81 -10.78 12.66
C SER A 100 -1.50 -9.53 13.19
N ASN A 101 -1.12 -8.35 12.68
CA ASN A 101 -1.61 -7.04 13.13
C ASN A 101 -2.94 -6.63 12.48
N LEU A 102 -3.41 -7.35 11.45
CA LEU A 102 -4.67 -7.07 10.76
C LEU A 102 -5.87 -7.60 11.55
N LYS A 103 -6.77 -6.69 11.96
CA LYS A 103 -8.03 -7.02 12.66
C LYS A 103 -9.11 -7.56 11.72
N ASN A 104 -9.18 -7.06 10.49
CA ASN A 104 -10.23 -7.45 9.54
C ASN A 104 -9.93 -8.85 8.97
N ARG A 105 -10.74 -9.84 9.35
CA ARG A 105 -10.59 -11.24 8.92
C ARG A 105 -10.71 -11.41 7.40
N LYS A 106 -11.64 -10.69 6.75
CA LYS A 106 -11.86 -10.78 5.31
C LYS A 106 -10.67 -10.23 4.52
N GLU A 107 -10.16 -9.08 4.96
CA GLU A 107 -8.95 -8.48 4.40
C GLU A 107 -7.74 -9.39 4.59
N LYS A 108 -7.54 -9.91 5.81
CA LYS A 108 -6.46 -10.85 6.12
C LYS A 108 -6.50 -12.11 5.25
N GLN A 109 -7.70 -12.65 4.99
CA GLN A 109 -7.88 -13.79 4.10
C GLN A 109 -7.48 -13.45 2.66
N LEU A 110 -7.92 -12.29 2.14
CA LEU A 110 -7.54 -11.82 0.81
C LEU A 110 -6.03 -11.67 0.69
N ILE A 111 -5.39 -10.96 1.62
CA ILE A 111 -3.95 -10.71 1.58
C ILE A 111 -3.16 -12.01 1.67
N ARG A 112 -3.58 -13.00 2.47
CA ARG A 112 -2.95 -14.32 2.52
C ARG A 112 -2.92 -15.01 1.16
N LEU A 113 -4.03 -14.96 0.43
CA LEU A 113 -4.11 -15.56 -0.90
C LEU A 113 -3.25 -14.81 -1.92
N VAL A 114 -3.23 -13.48 -1.84
CA VAL A 114 -2.38 -12.63 -2.68
C VAL A 114 -0.91 -12.95 -2.42
N LEU A 115 -0.49 -13.01 -1.16
CA LEU A 115 0.89 -13.34 -0.78
C LEU A 115 1.29 -14.75 -1.23
N LYS A 116 0.41 -15.76 -1.10
CA LYS A 116 0.69 -17.13 -1.55
C LYS A 116 1.01 -17.19 -3.04
N GLU A 117 0.30 -16.41 -3.85
CA GLU A 117 0.54 -16.35 -5.30
C GLU A 117 1.70 -15.42 -5.67
N ALA A 118 1.85 -14.30 -4.97
CA ALA A 118 2.95 -13.39 -5.19
C ALA A 118 4.30 -14.06 -4.87
N THR A 119 4.38 -14.84 -3.79
CA THR A 119 5.62 -15.56 -3.43
C THR A 119 5.89 -16.74 -4.36
N SER A 120 4.85 -17.44 -4.85
CA SER A 120 5.05 -18.53 -5.82
C SER A 120 5.55 -18.02 -7.17
N ARG A 121 5.12 -16.83 -7.61
CA ARG A 121 5.55 -16.20 -8.86
C ARG A 121 6.83 -15.38 -8.72
N GLY A 122 7.08 -14.81 -7.55
CA GLY A 122 7.98 -13.68 -7.34
C GLY A 122 9.11 -13.91 -6.35
N MET A 123 9.40 -15.15 -5.92
CA MET A 123 10.49 -15.41 -4.97
C MET A 123 11.87 -14.89 -5.44
N LYS A 124 12.06 -14.64 -6.74
CA LYS A 124 13.31 -14.07 -7.29
C LYS A 124 13.23 -12.59 -7.69
N ASN A 125 12.03 -12.05 -7.98
CA ASN A 125 11.86 -10.70 -8.53
C ASN A 125 10.60 -10.00 -7.99
N LYS A 126 10.71 -8.70 -7.71
CA LYS A 126 9.59 -7.82 -7.37
C LYS A 126 8.54 -7.81 -8.48
N LEU A 127 7.29 -8.14 -8.16
CA LEU A 127 6.18 -8.01 -9.10
C LEU A 127 5.77 -6.55 -9.28
N SER A 128 5.39 -6.16 -10.50
CA SER A 128 4.87 -4.82 -10.76
C SER A 128 3.48 -4.63 -10.12
N LYS A 129 3.13 -3.37 -9.81
CA LYS A 129 1.83 -3.00 -9.25
C LYS A 129 0.66 -3.61 -10.03
N ASN A 130 0.68 -3.52 -11.37
CA ASN A 130 -0.39 -4.03 -12.22
C ASN A 130 -0.53 -5.56 -12.17
N VAL A 131 0.54 -6.29 -11.86
CA VAL A 131 0.47 -7.74 -11.65
C VAL A 131 -0.16 -8.03 -10.28
N ILE A 132 0.25 -7.32 -9.24
CA ILE A 132 -0.36 -7.43 -7.91
C ILE A 132 -1.86 -7.10 -7.96
N ASP A 133 -2.24 -6.00 -8.60
CA ASP A 133 -3.64 -5.57 -8.72
C ASP A 133 -4.51 -6.65 -9.40
N ARG A 134 -3.99 -7.29 -10.45
CA ARG A 134 -4.66 -8.43 -11.10
C ARG A 134 -4.85 -9.60 -10.13
N ILE A 135 -3.79 -9.99 -9.41
CA ILE A 135 -3.87 -11.04 -8.38
C ILE A 135 -4.93 -10.69 -7.32
N VAL A 136 -5.00 -9.42 -6.89
CA VAL A 136 -5.98 -8.96 -5.90
C VAL A 136 -7.42 -9.11 -6.41
N VAL A 137 -7.69 -8.69 -7.65
CA VAL A 137 -9.00 -8.83 -8.28
C VAL A 137 -9.37 -10.30 -8.40
N ASP A 138 -8.48 -11.12 -8.97
CA ASP A 138 -8.70 -12.56 -9.16
C ASP A 138 -9.03 -13.26 -7.83
N LYS A 139 -8.28 -12.98 -6.76
CA LYS A 139 -8.50 -13.60 -5.44
C LYS A 139 -9.75 -13.08 -4.76
N ARG A 140 -10.11 -11.82 -4.95
CA ARG A 140 -11.39 -11.28 -4.47
C ARG A 140 -12.57 -11.97 -5.15
N ASP A 141 -12.49 -12.21 -6.46
CA ASP A 141 -13.53 -12.88 -7.23
C ASP A 141 -13.64 -14.35 -6.88
N ILE A 142 -12.52 -15.03 -6.62
CA ILE A 142 -12.52 -16.40 -6.09
C ILE A 142 -13.25 -16.45 -4.75
N ILE A 143 -12.91 -15.58 -3.79
CA ILE A 143 -13.60 -15.52 -2.49
C ILE A 143 -15.11 -15.29 -2.68
N LYS A 144 -15.50 -14.37 -3.57
CA LYS A 144 -16.90 -14.06 -3.85
C LYS A 144 -17.64 -15.26 -4.43
N ARG A 145 -17.08 -15.92 -5.46
CA ARG A 145 -17.66 -17.10 -6.09
C ARG A 145 -17.77 -18.28 -5.13
N THR A 146 -16.72 -18.56 -4.35
CA THR A 146 -16.75 -19.62 -3.32
C THR A 146 -17.84 -19.36 -2.29
N ARG A 147 -18.00 -18.11 -1.82
CA ARG A 147 -19.06 -17.75 -0.89
C ARG A 147 -20.45 -17.94 -1.50
N ALA A 148 -20.65 -17.54 -2.75
CA ALA A 148 -21.92 -17.73 -3.46
C ALA A 148 -22.25 -19.23 -3.60
N ASN A 149 -21.29 -20.05 -4.03
CA ASN A 149 -21.47 -21.49 -4.18
C ASN A 149 -21.81 -22.16 -2.85
N LEU A 150 -21.15 -21.79 -1.75
CA LEU A 150 -21.47 -22.31 -0.42
C LEU A 150 -22.91 -21.98 0.01
N ILE A 151 -23.37 -20.75 -0.27
CA ILE A 151 -24.76 -20.35 0.00
C ILE A 151 -25.71 -21.18 -0.86
N THR A 152 -25.42 -21.36 -2.15
CA THR A 152 -26.23 -22.18 -3.04
C THR A 152 -26.32 -23.62 -2.55
N ILE A 153 -25.20 -24.27 -2.23
CA ILE A 153 -25.16 -25.65 -1.71
C ILE A 153 -25.97 -25.75 -0.41
N SER A 154 -25.73 -24.85 0.55
CA SER A 154 -26.47 -24.86 1.83
C SER A 154 -27.98 -24.71 1.65
N LYS A 155 -28.43 -23.96 0.64
CA LYS A 155 -29.87 -23.83 0.33
C LYS A 155 -30.47 -25.10 -0.25
N HIS A 156 -29.70 -25.90 -1.00
CA HIS A 156 -30.19 -27.15 -1.58
C HIS A 156 -30.18 -28.28 -0.53
N GLU A 157 -29.18 -28.33 0.35
CA GLU A 157 -29.08 -29.34 1.42
C GLU A 157 -30.17 -29.22 2.48
N ILE A 158 -30.75 -28.03 2.69
CA ILE A 158 -31.83 -27.81 3.68
C ILE A 158 -33.21 -28.31 3.17
N ILE A 159 -33.36 -28.55 1.87
CA ILE A 159 -34.67 -28.95 1.28
C ILE A 159 -34.99 -30.42 1.54
N ASP A 160 -33.98 -31.27 1.81
CA ASP A 160 -34.14 -32.72 2.07
C ASP A 160 -34.25 -33.09 3.56
N TYR A 161 -34.47 -32.11 4.46
CA TYR A 161 -34.64 -32.37 5.90
C TYR A 161 -36.11 -32.23 6.34
N GLY A 162 -36.91 -33.25 6.03
CA GLY A 162 -38.25 -33.46 6.61
C GLY A 162 -38.93 -34.75 6.09
N PRO A 163 -39.63 -35.54 6.94
CA PRO A 163 -40.47 -36.66 6.52
C PRO A 163 -41.73 -36.22 5.76
#